data_AF-A0A8C2DSA3-F1
#
_entry.id   AF-A0A8C2DSA3-F1
#
_cell.length_a   1.000
_cell.length_b   1.000
_cell.length_c   1.000
_cell.angle_alpha   90.00
_cell.angle_beta   90.00
_cell.angle_gamma   90.00
#
_symmetry.space_group_name_H-M   'P 1'
#
loop_
_entity.id
_entity.type
_entity.pdbx_description
1 polymer ?
#
loop_
_entity_poly.entity_id
_entity_poly.type
_entity_poly.pdbx_seq_one_letter_code
_entity_poly.pdbx_strand_id
1 'polypeptide(L)'
;AGLWSYSTCMTGLIRIFYRIGQLYMISKHSHEQSERGEGVEVVQNEPYEDPNYGPGQFTEKRIYLNNKLPSWAKAVVPKIFYVTEKAWNYYPYTITGNYSCLLCSFLPKFSIHVETKYEDNKGISDNIFDTELRDEETEVCFIDIAYDEIPERYYKESEDPRYFKSEKTTRGLLQEGWRDTQDPIMCSYKLVTVKFEVWGLQTRVEQFVHKVVRDVLLLGHRQAFAWVDEWIDMTMEEVREYERATQEATNKKLGTFPPAISIRETPLPACARSGPSSAPSTPLSTEAPDVLSVPKDRPRKKSAPETLTLPDPARRDSVFRLPNLFSWGPSPPQPE
;
A
#
# COMPACT_ATOMS: atom_id res chain seq x y z
N ALA A 1 -6.29 -11.03 11.37
CA ALA A 1 -6.89 -9.89 10.68
C ALA A 1 -6.49 -8.67 11.47
N GLY A 2 -5.40 -8.02 11.07
CA GLY A 2 -4.99 -6.76 11.68
C GLY A 2 -6.01 -5.67 11.36
N LEU A 3 -6.39 -4.91 12.39
CA LEU A 3 -7.26 -3.75 12.27
C LEU A 3 -6.53 -2.52 12.81
N TRP A 4 -6.32 -1.53 11.94
CA TRP A 4 -5.59 -0.32 12.30
C TRP A 4 -6.40 0.91 11.92
N SER A 5 -6.47 1.88 12.82
CA SER A 5 -7.03 3.20 12.55
C SER A 5 -5.89 4.19 12.31
N TYR A 6 -5.89 4.85 11.15
CA TYR A 6 -4.93 5.90 10.83
C TYR A 6 -5.60 7.26 10.88
N SER A 7 -4.99 8.19 11.62
CA SER A 7 -5.45 9.57 11.74
C SER A 7 -4.41 10.49 11.12
N THR A 8 -4.70 11.00 9.92
CA THR A 8 -3.82 11.94 9.22
C THR A 8 -4.48 13.31 9.16
N CYS A 9 -3.83 14.31 9.74
CA CYS A 9 -4.34 15.68 9.71
C CYS A 9 -3.58 16.52 8.70
N MET A 10 -4.26 17.50 8.14
CA MET A 10 -3.66 18.53 7.31
C MET A 10 -4.11 19.88 7.81
N THR A 11 -3.13 20.76 8.01
CA THR A 11 -3.44 22.16 8.30
C THR A 11 -3.96 22.84 7.06
N GLY A 12 -4.91 23.72 7.31
CA GLY A 12 -5.27 24.78 6.41
C GLY A 12 -6.45 24.53 5.49
N LEU A 13 -7.07 23.39 5.65
CA LEU A 13 -8.16 22.97 4.81
C LEU A 13 -9.34 22.70 5.71
N ILE A 14 -10.45 23.33 5.37
CA ILE A 14 -11.75 22.79 5.73
C ILE A 14 -12.04 21.69 4.72
N ARG A 15 -12.80 20.67 5.10
CA ARG A 15 -13.24 19.54 4.27
C ARG A 15 -13.53 19.88 2.80
N ILE A 16 -14.15 21.02 2.53
CA ILE A 16 -14.47 21.46 1.16
C ILE A 16 -13.22 21.51 0.26
N PHE A 17 -12.14 22.13 0.71
CA PHE A 17 -10.90 22.22 -0.07
C PHE A 17 -10.19 20.87 -0.15
N TYR A 18 -10.25 20.07 0.92
CA TYR A 18 -9.66 18.75 0.92
C TYR A 18 -10.30 17.82 -0.12
N ARG A 19 -11.60 17.97 -0.41
CA ARG A 19 -12.26 17.18 -1.48
C ARG A 19 -11.58 17.36 -2.83
N ILE A 20 -11.17 18.59 -3.17
CA ILE A 20 -10.49 18.94 -4.41
C ILE A 20 -9.04 18.47 -4.34
N GLY A 21 -8.33 18.82 -3.26
CA GLY A 21 -6.95 18.42 -3.04
C GLY A 21 -6.75 16.91 -3.08
N GLN A 22 -7.68 16.12 -2.54
CA GLN A 22 -7.66 14.66 -2.57
C GLN A 22 -7.64 14.11 -4.01
N LEU A 23 -8.47 14.65 -4.91
CA LEU A 23 -8.54 14.13 -6.27
C LEU A 23 -7.28 14.50 -7.06
N TYR A 24 -6.81 15.73 -6.85
CA TYR A 24 -5.56 16.22 -7.43
C TYR A 24 -4.36 15.37 -6.95
N MET A 25 -4.20 15.24 -5.63
CA MET A 25 -3.06 14.53 -5.02
C MET A 25 -3.04 13.06 -5.42
N ILE A 26 -4.20 12.37 -5.45
CA ILE A 26 -4.27 10.97 -5.86
C ILE A 26 -3.84 10.82 -7.32
N SER A 27 -4.32 11.70 -8.20
CA SER A 27 -4.00 11.65 -9.63
C SER A 27 -2.52 11.93 -9.90
N LYS A 28 -1.97 13.01 -9.32
CA LYS A 28 -0.57 13.40 -9.48
C LYS A 28 0.38 12.38 -8.86
N HIS A 29 0.12 11.95 -7.62
CA HIS A 29 0.92 10.91 -6.96
C HIS A 29 0.91 9.60 -7.75
N SER A 30 -0.26 9.17 -8.22
CA SER A 30 -0.40 7.98 -9.07
C SER A 30 0.47 8.07 -10.33
N HIS A 31 0.48 9.24 -10.98
CA HIS A 31 1.29 9.46 -12.17
C HIS A 31 2.80 9.46 -11.89
N GLU A 32 3.23 10.15 -10.82
CA GLU A 32 4.64 10.19 -10.39
C GLU A 32 5.16 8.80 -10.01
N GLN A 33 4.32 8.00 -9.34
CA GLN A 33 4.68 6.67 -8.85
C GLN A 33 4.54 5.55 -9.88
N SER A 34 4.00 5.83 -11.06
CA SER A 34 3.81 4.85 -12.12
C SER A 34 4.92 4.97 -13.16
N GLU A 35 5.39 3.84 -13.66
CA GLU A 35 6.39 3.68 -14.72
C GLU A 35 5.98 2.54 -15.64
N ARG A 36 6.78 2.24 -16.67
CA ARG A 36 6.43 1.18 -17.62
C ARG A 36 6.31 -0.17 -16.89
N GLY A 37 5.11 -0.76 -16.91
CA GLY A 37 4.82 -2.06 -16.29
C GLY A 37 4.66 -2.06 -14.76
N GLU A 38 4.67 -0.90 -14.10
CA GLU A 38 4.56 -0.76 -12.65
C GLU A 38 3.80 0.50 -12.25
N GLY A 39 2.88 0.42 -11.28
CA GLY A 39 2.08 1.56 -10.86
C GLY A 39 0.58 1.29 -10.90
N VAL A 40 -0.22 2.32 -11.13
CA VAL A 40 -1.69 2.28 -10.98
C VAL A 40 -2.36 2.52 -12.33
N GLU A 41 -3.06 1.51 -12.82
CA GLU A 41 -3.94 1.62 -13.99
C GLU A 41 -5.36 1.93 -13.52
N VAL A 42 -5.96 3.00 -14.03
CA VAL A 42 -7.38 3.27 -13.80
C VAL A 42 -8.20 2.55 -14.87
N VAL A 43 -9.03 1.60 -14.43
CA VAL A 43 -9.87 0.76 -15.30
C VAL A 43 -11.24 1.38 -15.49
N GLN A 44 -11.83 1.90 -14.41
CA GLN A 44 -13.15 2.50 -14.42
C GLN A 44 -13.17 3.71 -13.47
N ASN A 45 -13.84 4.78 -13.88
CA ASN A 45 -14.07 5.97 -13.07
C ASN A 45 -15.40 6.60 -13.51
N GLU A 46 -16.48 6.35 -12.77
CA GLU A 46 -17.83 6.75 -13.17
C GLU A 46 -18.68 7.18 -11.96
N PRO A 47 -19.71 8.03 -12.19
CA PRO A 47 -20.69 8.33 -11.15
C PRO A 47 -21.40 7.07 -10.67
N TYR A 48 -21.71 7.01 -9.38
CA TYR A 48 -22.44 5.89 -8.76
C TYR A 48 -23.50 6.43 -7.82
N GLU A 49 -24.65 5.78 -7.74
CA GLU A 49 -25.74 6.16 -6.84
C GLU A 49 -26.00 5.01 -5.86
N ASP A 50 -25.84 5.29 -4.57
CA ASP A 50 -26.07 4.33 -3.50
C ASP A 50 -27.40 4.60 -2.78
N PRO A 51 -28.20 3.56 -2.50
CA PRO A 51 -29.48 3.74 -1.80
C PRO A 51 -29.37 4.36 -0.40
N ASN A 52 -28.26 4.15 0.30
CA ASN A 52 -28.05 4.60 1.67
C ASN A 52 -27.19 5.86 1.75
N TYR A 53 -26.18 5.97 0.88
CA TYR A 53 -25.20 7.07 0.90
C TYR A 53 -25.43 8.14 -0.18
N GLY A 54 -26.36 7.92 -1.11
CA GLY A 54 -26.71 8.85 -2.16
C GLY A 54 -25.67 8.92 -3.30
N PRO A 55 -25.51 10.07 -3.96
CA PRO A 55 -24.61 10.20 -5.11
C PRO A 55 -23.14 10.13 -4.70
N GLY A 56 -22.35 9.40 -5.48
CA GLY A 56 -20.93 9.19 -5.27
C GLY A 56 -20.18 8.93 -6.58
N GLN A 57 -18.94 8.49 -6.44
CA GLN A 57 -18.08 8.09 -7.55
C GLN A 57 -17.56 6.68 -7.32
N PHE A 58 -17.71 5.80 -8.30
CA PHE A 58 -17.08 4.50 -8.32
C PHE A 58 -15.76 4.56 -9.11
N THR A 59 -14.73 3.93 -8.56
CA THR A 59 -13.46 3.72 -9.27
C THR A 59 -12.99 2.29 -9.15
N GLU A 60 -12.50 1.73 -10.25
CA GLU A 60 -11.76 0.47 -10.29
C GLU A 60 -10.36 0.73 -10.82
N LYS A 61 -9.34 0.25 -10.11
CA LYS A 61 -7.93 0.38 -10.49
C LYS A 61 -7.22 -0.96 -10.39
N ARG A 62 -6.12 -1.11 -11.14
CA ARG A 62 -5.19 -2.24 -11.02
C ARG A 62 -3.83 -1.72 -10.62
N ILE A 63 -3.31 -2.23 -9.51
CA ILE A 63 -2.04 -1.82 -8.92
C ILE A 63 -1.00 -2.90 -9.20
N TYR A 64 0.01 -2.55 -10.00
CA TYR A 64 1.14 -3.39 -10.37
C TYR A 64 2.32 -3.06 -9.46
N LEU A 65 2.82 -4.05 -8.71
CA LEU A 65 3.81 -3.85 -7.63
C LEU A 65 5.11 -4.65 -7.81
N ASN A 66 5.41 -5.09 -9.04
CA ASN A 66 6.43 -6.11 -9.29
C ASN A 66 7.83 -5.73 -8.76
N ASN A 67 8.26 -4.47 -8.87
CA ASN A 67 9.59 -4.07 -8.38
C ASN A 67 9.56 -3.48 -6.98
N LYS A 68 8.44 -2.89 -6.54
CA LYS A 68 8.24 -2.30 -5.21
C LYS A 68 8.11 -3.31 -4.07
N LEU A 69 7.94 -4.61 -4.34
CA LEU A 69 7.92 -5.63 -3.30
C LEU A 69 9.32 -5.94 -2.72
N PRO A 70 9.41 -6.21 -1.40
CA PRO A 70 10.64 -6.69 -0.77
C PRO A 70 11.01 -8.10 -1.25
N SER A 71 12.29 -8.45 -1.17
CA SER A 71 12.83 -9.72 -1.72
C SER A 71 12.11 -10.97 -1.20
N TRP A 72 11.70 -10.98 0.07
CA TRP A 72 10.96 -12.10 0.65
C TRP A 72 9.55 -12.24 0.06
N ALA A 73 8.89 -11.12 -0.28
CA ALA A 73 7.56 -11.13 -0.88
C ALA A 73 7.64 -11.59 -2.34
N LYS A 74 8.66 -11.10 -3.07
CA LYS A 74 8.97 -11.55 -4.45
C LYS A 74 9.20 -13.06 -4.57
N ALA A 75 9.64 -13.72 -3.50
CA ALA A 75 9.84 -15.17 -3.48
C ALA A 75 8.52 -15.97 -3.42
N VAL A 76 7.43 -15.35 -2.97
CA VAL A 76 6.14 -16.02 -2.76
C VAL A 76 5.03 -15.54 -3.70
N VAL A 77 5.23 -14.41 -4.38
CA VAL A 77 4.28 -13.90 -5.38
C VAL A 77 4.69 -14.28 -6.81
N PRO A 78 3.73 -14.47 -7.73
CA PRO A 78 4.04 -14.66 -9.15
C PRO A 78 4.80 -13.47 -9.74
N LYS A 79 5.52 -13.71 -10.84
CA LYS A 79 6.27 -12.67 -11.56
C LYS A 79 5.38 -11.55 -12.14
N ILE A 80 4.11 -11.85 -12.40
CA ILE A 80 3.12 -10.90 -12.90
C ILE A 80 1.87 -11.08 -12.04
N PHE A 81 1.58 -10.10 -11.20
CA PHE A 81 0.33 -10.01 -10.47
C PHE A 81 -0.10 -8.54 -10.36
N TYR A 82 -1.37 -8.34 -10.07
CA TYR A 82 -1.90 -7.02 -9.73
C TYR A 82 -2.88 -7.16 -8.57
N VAL A 83 -3.10 -6.05 -7.88
CA VAL A 83 -4.16 -5.90 -6.89
C VAL A 83 -5.26 -5.06 -7.54
N THR A 84 -6.47 -5.58 -7.62
CA THR A 84 -7.63 -4.77 -8.01
C THR A 84 -8.05 -3.91 -6.83
N GLU A 85 -8.13 -2.60 -7.02
CA GLU A 85 -8.75 -1.65 -6.09
C GLU A 85 -10.14 -1.28 -6.58
N LYS A 86 -11.16 -1.45 -5.74
CA LYS A 86 -12.50 -0.89 -5.97
C LYS A 86 -12.84 0.06 -4.86
N ALA A 87 -13.21 1.30 -5.20
CA ALA A 87 -13.54 2.33 -4.24
C ALA A 87 -14.84 3.05 -4.61
N TRP A 88 -15.64 3.32 -3.59
CA TRP A 88 -16.88 4.09 -3.64
C TRP A 88 -16.71 5.33 -2.77
N ASN A 89 -16.70 6.49 -3.43
CA ASN A 89 -16.50 7.78 -2.79
C ASN A 89 -17.83 8.54 -2.69
N TYR A 90 -18.37 8.60 -1.48
CA TYR A 90 -19.58 9.34 -1.08
C TYR A 90 -19.19 10.53 -0.19
N TYR A 91 -18.13 11.26 -0.56
CA TYR A 91 -17.51 12.30 0.27
C TYR A 91 -18.54 13.08 1.11
N PRO A 92 -18.42 13.11 2.45
CA PRO A 92 -17.21 12.86 3.27
C PRO A 92 -16.99 11.40 3.71
N TYR A 93 -17.68 10.42 3.13
CA TYR A 93 -17.46 9.01 3.43
C TYR A 93 -16.89 8.28 2.23
N THR A 94 -15.96 7.36 2.42
CA THR A 94 -15.39 6.56 1.33
C THR A 94 -15.15 5.14 1.80
N ILE A 95 -15.55 4.18 0.98
CA ILE A 95 -15.31 2.75 1.19
C ILE A 95 -14.41 2.26 0.07
N THR A 96 -13.30 1.61 0.42
CA THR A 96 -12.41 0.93 -0.51
C THR A 96 -12.29 -0.54 -0.14
N GLY A 97 -12.61 -1.41 -1.09
CA GLY A 97 -12.72 -2.85 -0.88
C GLY A 97 -14.03 -3.21 -0.17
N ASN A 98 -14.80 -4.14 -0.72
CA ASN A 98 -15.81 -4.91 0.01
C ASN A 98 -15.26 -6.35 0.21
N TYR A 99 -15.92 -7.21 0.99
CA TYR A 99 -15.49 -8.56 1.41
C TYR A 99 -14.92 -9.50 0.31
N SER A 100 -15.04 -9.17 -0.99
CA SER A 100 -14.46 -9.90 -2.14
C SER A 100 -13.68 -9.02 -3.15
N CYS A 101 -13.32 -7.77 -2.84
CA CYS A 101 -12.99 -6.77 -3.89
C CYS A 101 -11.57 -6.17 -3.90
N LEU A 102 -10.67 -6.60 -3.01
CA LEU A 102 -9.22 -6.44 -3.22
C LEU A 102 -8.56 -7.80 -3.42
N LEU A 103 -8.91 -8.44 -4.53
CA LEU A 103 -8.32 -9.72 -4.90
C LEU A 103 -6.93 -9.44 -5.47
N CYS A 104 -5.91 -9.98 -4.81
CA CYS A 104 -4.66 -10.26 -5.50
C CYS A 104 -4.97 -11.32 -6.56
N SER A 105 -4.59 -11.07 -7.82
CA SER A 105 -4.91 -11.95 -8.96
C SER A 105 -4.54 -13.44 -8.76
N PHE A 106 -3.67 -13.72 -7.78
CA PHE A 106 -3.21 -15.07 -7.42
C PHE A 106 -3.62 -15.54 -6.01
N LEU A 107 -4.09 -14.65 -5.13
CA LEU A 107 -4.37 -14.97 -3.72
C LEU A 107 -5.83 -14.59 -3.39
N PRO A 108 -6.79 -15.50 -3.59
CA PRO A 108 -8.22 -15.20 -3.41
C PRO A 108 -8.62 -14.94 -1.94
N LYS A 109 -7.75 -15.26 -0.98
CA LYS A 109 -7.97 -15.06 0.47
C LYS A 109 -7.20 -13.88 1.06
N PHE A 110 -6.68 -13.00 0.20
CA PHE A 110 -6.11 -11.73 0.62
C PHE A 110 -7.15 -10.62 0.42
N SER A 111 -7.37 -9.80 1.45
CA SER A 111 -8.24 -8.63 1.34
C SER A 111 -7.72 -7.49 2.19
N ILE A 112 -7.75 -6.28 1.65
CA ILE A 112 -7.66 -5.03 2.43
C ILE A 112 -9.03 -4.35 2.31
N HIS A 113 -9.52 -3.80 3.40
CA HIS A 113 -10.74 -3.02 3.46
C HIS A 113 -10.41 -1.71 4.14
N VAL A 114 -10.81 -0.59 3.55
CA VAL A 114 -10.55 0.75 4.06
C VAL A 114 -11.85 1.53 4.12
N GLU A 115 -12.23 1.95 5.31
CA GLU A 115 -13.30 2.92 5.54
C GLU A 115 -12.66 4.26 5.85
N THR A 116 -13.09 5.34 5.20
CA THR A 116 -12.55 6.69 5.43
C THR A 116 -13.66 7.67 5.77
N LYS A 117 -13.46 8.44 6.85
CA LYS A 117 -14.28 9.59 7.23
C LYS A 117 -13.40 10.83 7.36
N TYR A 118 -13.97 12.00 7.11
CA TYR A 118 -13.27 13.29 7.17
C TYR A 118 -13.98 14.23 8.14
N GLU A 119 -13.23 14.85 9.05
CA GLU A 119 -13.75 15.81 10.03
C GLU A 119 -12.85 17.05 10.15
N ASP A 120 -13.46 18.21 10.44
CA ASP A 120 -12.74 19.47 10.67
C ASP A 120 -12.36 19.58 12.15
N ASN A 121 -11.39 18.77 12.58
CA ASN A 121 -10.86 18.75 13.94
C ASN A 121 -9.36 18.43 13.93
N LYS A 122 -8.76 18.25 15.12
CA LYS A 122 -7.32 18.03 15.31
C LYS A 122 -6.91 16.55 15.44
N GLY A 123 -7.81 15.62 15.09
CA GLY A 123 -7.54 14.19 15.25
C GLY A 123 -8.05 13.66 16.61
N ILE A 124 -9.01 14.35 17.22
CA ILE A 124 -9.48 14.11 18.59
C ILE A 124 -10.74 13.24 18.66
N SER A 125 -11.31 12.87 17.52
CA SER A 125 -12.53 12.08 17.50
C SER A 125 -12.17 10.60 17.69
N ASP A 126 -12.51 10.08 18.86
CA ASP A 126 -12.47 8.65 19.14
C ASP A 126 -13.70 7.97 18.51
N ASN A 127 -13.56 6.69 18.12
CA ASN A 127 -14.67 5.82 17.72
C ASN A 127 -15.56 6.30 16.56
N ILE A 128 -14.98 7.07 15.62
CA ILE A 128 -15.66 7.64 14.44
C ILE A 128 -16.40 6.61 13.56
N PHE A 129 -16.03 5.34 13.64
CA PHE A 129 -16.58 4.28 12.78
C PHE A 129 -17.70 3.46 13.42
N ASP A 130 -18.31 3.92 14.53
CA ASP A 130 -19.50 3.33 15.18
C ASP A 130 -19.47 1.79 15.22
N THR A 131 -18.31 1.19 15.53
CA THR A 131 -18.15 -0.26 15.57
C THR A 131 -17.71 -0.73 16.95
N GLU A 132 -18.69 -0.81 17.87
CA GLU A 132 -18.54 -1.21 19.29
C GLU A 132 -17.76 -2.52 19.51
N LEU A 133 -17.65 -3.40 18.51
CA LEU A 133 -16.99 -4.70 18.61
C LEU A 133 -15.51 -4.69 18.18
N ARG A 134 -14.97 -3.55 17.75
CA ARG A 134 -13.65 -3.47 17.11
C ARG A 134 -12.62 -2.64 17.89
N ASP A 135 -13.03 -1.89 18.92
CA ASP A 135 -12.16 -0.90 19.58
C ASP A 135 -10.99 -1.55 20.36
N GLU A 136 -11.19 -2.70 21.02
CA GLU A 136 -10.15 -3.35 21.83
C GLU A 136 -9.00 -3.96 21.00
N GLU A 137 -9.26 -4.30 19.73
CA GLU A 137 -8.26 -4.88 18.82
C GLU A 137 -7.69 -3.85 17.82
N THR A 138 -8.17 -2.60 17.84
CA THR A 138 -7.76 -1.58 16.87
C THR A 138 -6.50 -0.86 17.32
N GLU A 139 -5.43 -0.97 16.54
CA GLU A 139 -4.23 -0.15 16.74
C GLU A 139 -4.44 1.25 16.14
N VAL A 140 -4.31 2.30 16.97
CA VAL A 140 -4.43 3.70 16.51
C VAL A 140 -3.05 4.26 16.16
N CYS A 141 -2.90 4.76 14.93
CA CYS A 141 -1.67 5.32 14.40
C CYS A 141 -1.91 6.76 13.92
N PHE A 142 -1.33 7.72 14.64
CA PHE A 142 -1.31 9.11 14.20
C PHE A 142 -0.16 9.31 13.20
N ILE A 143 -0.48 9.88 12.04
CA ILE A 143 0.50 10.23 11.02
C ILE A 143 0.78 11.72 11.12
N ASP A 144 2.05 12.08 11.35
CA ASP A 144 2.55 13.45 11.34
C ASP A 144 3.27 13.73 10.02
N ILE A 145 2.61 14.49 9.15
CA ILE A 145 3.14 14.85 7.84
C ILE A 145 4.46 15.63 7.92
N ALA A 146 4.77 16.34 9.02
CA ALA A 146 5.99 17.12 9.12
C ALA A 146 7.17 16.31 9.66
N TYR A 147 6.94 15.50 10.70
CA TYR A 147 8.01 14.89 11.50
C TYR A 147 8.13 13.37 11.40
N ASP A 148 7.13 12.66 10.84
CA ASP A 148 7.33 11.24 10.57
C ASP A 148 8.36 11.02 9.45
N GLU A 149 9.21 10.02 9.63
CA GLU A 149 10.23 9.65 8.65
C GLU A 149 9.61 9.01 7.40
N ILE A 150 10.07 9.45 6.23
CA ILE A 150 9.81 8.80 4.95
C ILE A 150 11.08 8.12 4.43
N PRO A 151 10.96 7.06 3.60
CA PRO A 151 12.13 6.48 2.96
C PRO A 151 12.89 7.51 2.12
N GLU A 152 14.21 7.62 2.33
CA GLU A 152 15.10 8.61 1.68
C GLU A 152 14.91 8.71 0.16
N ARG A 153 14.68 7.57 -0.51
CA ARG A 153 14.43 7.52 -1.97
C ARG A 153 13.22 8.33 -2.45
N TYR A 154 12.29 8.66 -1.54
CA TYR A 154 11.11 9.47 -1.82
C TYR A 154 11.23 10.89 -1.25
N TYR A 155 12.29 11.20 -0.51
CA TYR A 155 12.46 12.52 0.08
C TYR A 155 12.80 13.55 -0.99
N LYS A 156 12.04 14.64 -0.99
CA LYS A 156 12.33 15.85 -1.75
C LYS A 156 12.16 17.03 -0.82
N GLU A 157 13.18 17.90 -0.74
CA GLU A 157 13.15 19.08 0.13
C GLU A 157 11.98 20.02 -0.20
N SER A 158 11.66 20.15 -1.50
CA SER A 158 10.50 20.95 -1.96
C SER A 158 9.15 20.40 -1.50
N GLU A 159 9.08 19.13 -1.10
CA GLU A 159 7.88 18.45 -0.61
C GLU A 159 7.90 18.26 0.92
N ASP A 160 8.87 18.87 1.61
CA ASP A 160 8.97 18.78 3.07
C ASP A 160 8.14 19.89 3.74
N PRO A 161 7.08 19.56 4.50
CA PRO A 161 6.25 20.57 5.17
C PRO A 161 7.01 21.44 6.17
N ARG A 162 8.20 21.01 6.63
CA ARG A 162 9.09 21.80 7.49
C ARG A 162 9.78 22.94 6.76
N TYR A 163 9.95 22.84 5.44
CA TYR A 163 10.65 23.81 4.60
C TYR A 163 9.75 24.43 3.52
N PHE A 164 8.60 23.82 3.25
CA PHE A 164 7.61 24.35 2.32
C PHE A 164 6.74 25.43 2.96
N LYS A 165 6.61 26.56 2.27
CA LYS A 165 5.65 27.61 2.56
C LYS A 165 4.85 27.94 1.30
N SER A 166 3.53 27.85 1.41
CA SER A 166 2.60 28.17 0.32
C SER A 166 2.60 29.66 0.02
N GLU A 167 2.69 30.02 -1.26
CA GLU A 167 2.61 31.40 -1.72
C GLU A 167 1.17 31.92 -1.69
N LYS A 168 0.19 31.06 -2.00
CA LYS A 168 -1.22 31.46 -2.08
C LYS A 168 -1.91 31.54 -0.73
N THR A 169 -1.57 30.62 0.18
CA THR A 169 -2.21 30.52 1.50
C THR A 169 -1.35 31.04 2.63
N THR A 170 -0.07 31.35 2.36
CA THR A 170 0.95 31.74 3.36
C THR A 170 1.26 30.69 4.43
N ARG A 171 0.70 29.48 4.32
CA ARG A 171 0.85 28.40 5.30
C ARG A 171 2.16 27.66 5.17
N GLY A 172 2.59 27.06 6.27
CA GLY A 172 3.96 26.62 6.45
C GLY A 172 4.85 27.79 6.92
N LEU A 173 6.02 27.54 7.47
CA LEU A 173 6.67 26.24 7.72
C LEU A 173 6.02 25.51 8.90
N LEU A 174 5.83 24.20 8.81
CA LEU A 174 5.29 23.42 9.93
C LEU A 174 6.36 23.18 10.99
N GLN A 175 6.07 23.62 12.22
CA GLN A 175 6.92 23.43 13.39
C GLN A 175 6.43 22.26 14.25
N GLU A 176 7.23 21.85 15.22
CA GLU A 176 6.85 20.79 16.15
C GLU A 176 5.59 21.21 16.92
N GLY A 177 4.63 20.30 17.05
CA GLY A 177 3.32 20.63 17.63
C GLY A 177 2.42 21.49 16.73
N TRP A 178 2.66 21.52 15.40
CA TRP A 178 1.83 22.30 14.47
C TRP A 178 0.32 21.97 14.56
N ARG A 179 -0.05 20.75 14.95
CA ARG A 179 -1.46 20.33 15.09
C ARG A 179 -2.21 21.18 16.12
N ASP A 180 -1.53 21.68 17.15
CA ASP A 180 -2.16 22.47 18.19
C ASP A 180 -2.19 23.96 17.85
N THR A 181 -1.20 24.44 17.09
CA THR A 181 -1.01 25.86 16.79
C THR A 181 -1.66 26.33 15.50
N GLN A 182 -1.93 25.42 14.56
CA GLN A 182 -2.52 25.76 13.27
C GLN A 182 -4.05 25.70 13.31
N ASP A 183 -4.68 26.58 12.54
CA ASP A 183 -6.12 26.61 12.30
C ASP A 183 -6.41 27.26 10.94
N PRO A 184 -7.40 26.79 10.15
CA PRO A 184 -8.19 25.57 10.32
C PRO A 184 -7.35 24.29 10.18
N ILE A 185 -7.85 23.17 10.70
CA ILE A 185 -7.31 21.81 10.48
C ILE A 185 -8.45 20.87 10.12
N MET A 186 -8.17 19.94 9.21
CA MET A 186 -9.01 18.77 8.99
C MET A 186 -8.21 17.50 9.25
N CYS A 187 -8.92 16.41 9.50
CA CYS A 187 -8.34 15.08 9.66
C CYS A 187 -9.09 14.06 8.82
N SER A 188 -8.32 13.23 8.12
CA SER A 188 -8.79 12.00 7.49
C SER A 188 -8.54 10.85 8.45
N TYR A 189 -9.62 10.18 8.81
CA TYR A 189 -9.61 8.97 9.61
C TYR A 189 -9.82 7.79 8.68
N LYS A 190 -8.91 6.81 8.75
CA LYS A 190 -8.91 5.63 7.87
C LYS A 190 -8.86 4.37 8.71
N LEU A 191 -9.96 3.64 8.77
CA LEU A 191 -10.01 2.32 9.37
C LEU A 191 -9.62 1.28 8.32
N VAL A 192 -8.49 0.61 8.53
CA VAL A 192 -7.90 -0.34 7.59
C VAL A 192 -7.93 -1.73 8.21
N THR A 193 -8.65 -2.64 7.57
CA THR A 193 -8.66 -4.06 7.92
C THR A 193 -7.86 -4.84 6.89
N VAL A 194 -6.85 -5.61 7.31
CA VAL A 194 -6.11 -6.53 6.44
C VAL A 194 -6.40 -7.96 6.86
N LYS A 195 -6.79 -8.81 5.91
CA LYS A 195 -6.96 -10.24 6.12
C LYS A 195 -6.06 -11.02 5.18
N PHE A 196 -5.25 -11.91 5.74
CA PHE A 196 -4.41 -12.82 4.96
C PHE A 196 -4.41 -14.24 5.56
N GLU A 197 -5.18 -15.15 4.97
CA GLU A 197 -5.38 -16.51 5.49
C GLU A 197 -4.39 -17.52 4.91
N VAL A 198 -3.08 -17.30 5.10
CA VAL A 198 -2.04 -18.26 4.73
C VAL A 198 -1.23 -18.67 5.95
N TRP A 199 -1.21 -19.98 6.23
CA TRP A 199 -0.53 -20.55 7.39
C TRP A 199 0.97 -20.21 7.39
N GLY A 200 1.46 -19.75 8.54
CA GLY A 200 2.86 -19.38 8.75
C GLY A 200 3.29 -18.02 8.17
N LEU A 201 2.45 -17.32 7.41
CA LEU A 201 2.76 -16.02 6.81
C LEU A 201 1.80 -14.90 7.18
N GLN A 202 0.66 -15.22 7.82
CA GLN A 202 -0.40 -14.27 8.21
C GLN A 202 0.13 -12.98 8.83
N THR A 203 0.68 -13.05 10.04
CA THR A 203 1.11 -11.86 10.81
C THR A 203 2.15 -11.03 10.05
N ARG A 204 3.12 -11.69 9.41
CA ARG A 204 4.19 -11.02 8.67
C ARG A 204 3.65 -10.23 7.47
N VAL A 205 2.70 -10.78 6.74
CA VAL A 205 2.09 -10.10 5.58
C VAL A 205 1.12 -9.01 6.02
N GLU A 206 0.28 -9.27 7.03
CA GLU A 206 -0.64 -8.25 7.57
C GLU A 206 0.15 -7.03 8.07
N GLN A 207 1.20 -7.21 8.86
CA GLN A 207 2.08 -6.13 9.33
C GLN A 207 2.80 -5.40 8.17
N PHE A 208 3.28 -6.15 7.18
CA PHE A 208 3.93 -5.54 6.01
C PHE A 208 2.94 -4.64 5.24
N VAL A 209 1.72 -5.08 5.04
CA VAL A 209 0.68 -4.30 4.36
C VAL A 209 0.35 -3.04 5.16
N HIS A 210 0.19 -3.13 6.47
CA HIS A 210 -0.04 -1.95 7.32
C HIS A 210 1.11 -0.95 7.26
N LYS A 211 2.36 -1.42 7.21
CA LYS A 211 3.52 -0.55 6.99
C LYS A 211 3.45 0.16 5.63
N VAL A 212 3.14 -0.57 4.55
CA VAL A 212 2.99 0.02 3.21
C VAL A 212 1.87 1.04 3.18
N VAL A 213 0.72 0.75 3.80
CA VAL A 213 -0.42 1.68 3.89
C VAL A 213 0.00 2.96 4.62
N ARG A 214 0.67 2.84 5.79
CA ARG A 214 1.18 4.01 6.53
C ARG A 214 2.12 4.85 5.67
N ASP A 215 3.09 4.23 5.01
CA ASP A 215 4.09 4.92 4.20
C ASP A 215 3.44 5.68 3.03
N VAL A 216 2.45 5.07 2.36
CA VAL A 216 1.69 5.69 1.27
C VAL A 216 0.84 6.86 1.79
N LEU A 217 0.16 6.70 2.92
CA LEU A 217 -0.63 7.77 3.52
C LEU A 217 0.25 8.95 3.92
N LEU A 218 1.39 8.71 4.56
CA LEU A 218 2.33 9.75 4.96
C LEU A 218 2.86 10.50 3.74
N LEU A 219 3.41 9.79 2.76
CA LEU A 219 3.97 10.42 1.55
C LEU A 219 2.90 11.20 0.77
N GLY A 220 1.72 10.62 0.58
CA GLY A 220 0.63 11.26 -0.14
C GLY A 220 0.15 12.56 0.50
N HIS A 221 0.03 12.62 1.83
CA HIS A 221 -0.42 13.85 2.51
C HIS A 221 0.69 14.90 2.63
N ARG A 222 1.98 14.49 2.73
CA ARG A 222 3.12 15.41 2.61
C ARG A 222 3.09 16.14 1.28
N GLN A 223 2.95 15.37 0.20
CA GLN A 223 2.84 15.90 -1.14
C GLN A 223 1.60 16.76 -1.33
N ALA A 224 0.45 16.34 -0.79
CA ALA A 224 -0.78 17.13 -0.84
C ALA A 224 -0.62 18.53 -0.22
N PHE A 225 0.09 18.62 0.91
CA PHE A 225 0.40 19.89 1.55
C PHE A 225 1.37 20.74 0.70
N ALA A 226 2.43 20.14 0.18
CA ALA A 226 3.42 20.83 -0.65
C ALA A 226 2.87 21.27 -2.01
N TRP A 227 1.87 20.59 -2.55
CA TRP A 227 1.24 20.93 -3.81
C TRP A 227 0.03 21.86 -3.65
N VAL A 228 -0.24 22.37 -2.44
CA VAL A 228 -1.45 23.17 -2.16
C VAL A 228 -1.62 24.34 -3.12
N ASP A 229 -0.54 25.01 -3.50
CA ASP A 229 -0.60 26.15 -4.42
C ASP A 229 -1.07 25.75 -5.83
N GLU A 230 -0.91 24.49 -6.22
CA GLU A 230 -1.31 23.98 -7.53
C GLU A 230 -2.82 23.73 -7.61
N TRP A 231 -3.46 23.33 -6.50
CA TRP A 231 -4.85 22.85 -6.53
C TRP A 231 -5.84 23.67 -5.69
N ILE A 232 -5.39 24.56 -4.79
CA ILE A 232 -6.27 25.27 -3.85
C ILE A 232 -7.35 26.14 -4.51
N ASP A 233 -7.06 26.68 -5.69
CA ASP A 233 -7.99 27.53 -6.46
C ASP A 233 -8.77 26.75 -7.53
N MET A 234 -8.52 25.44 -7.67
CA MET A 234 -9.24 24.64 -8.66
C MET A 234 -10.71 24.51 -8.27
N THR A 235 -11.57 24.55 -9.27
CA THR A 235 -12.95 24.12 -9.18
C THR A 235 -13.06 22.60 -9.20
N MET A 236 -14.22 22.09 -8.80
CA MET A 236 -14.52 20.66 -8.85
C MET A 236 -14.47 20.14 -10.30
N GLU A 237 -14.84 20.96 -11.28
CA GLU A 237 -14.80 20.65 -12.71
C GLU A 237 -13.37 20.58 -13.22
N GLU A 238 -12.53 21.56 -12.87
CA GLU A 238 -11.12 21.61 -13.27
C GLU A 238 -10.32 20.43 -12.71
N VAL A 239 -10.51 20.10 -11.43
CA VAL A 239 -9.81 18.94 -10.85
C VAL A 239 -10.27 17.62 -11.46
N ARG A 240 -11.51 17.52 -11.93
CA ARG A 240 -11.99 16.33 -12.65
C ARG A 240 -11.42 16.22 -14.05
N GLU A 241 -11.22 17.34 -14.74
CA GLU A 241 -10.51 17.34 -16.02
C GLU A 241 -9.03 16.97 -15.81
N TYR A 242 -8.38 17.54 -14.80
CA TYR A 242 -7.02 17.17 -14.42
C TYR A 242 -6.91 15.69 -14.08
N GLU A 243 -7.84 15.16 -13.29
CA GLU A 243 -7.92 13.74 -12.95
C GLU A 243 -8.01 12.88 -14.22
N ARG A 244 -8.94 13.17 -15.14
CA ARG A 244 -9.09 12.43 -16.40
C ARG A 244 -7.81 12.44 -17.24
N ALA A 245 -7.26 13.63 -17.51
CA ALA A 245 -6.07 13.78 -18.34
C ALA A 245 -4.85 13.07 -17.73
N THR A 246 -4.70 13.16 -16.41
CA THR A 246 -3.60 12.50 -15.68
C THR A 246 -3.77 10.98 -15.65
N GLN A 247 -5.00 10.48 -15.49
CA GLN A 247 -5.31 9.05 -15.56
C GLN A 247 -4.97 8.47 -16.94
N GLU A 248 -5.37 9.14 -18.03
CA GLU A 248 -5.04 8.74 -19.39
C GLU A 248 -3.52 8.73 -19.64
N ALA A 249 -2.83 9.79 -19.22
CA ALA A 249 -1.38 9.88 -19.33
C ALA A 249 -0.68 8.77 -18.53
N THR A 250 -1.18 8.44 -17.34
CA THR A 250 -0.66 7.36 -16.49
C THR A 250 -0.86 6.00 -17.16
N ASN A 251 -2.07 5.70 -17.63
CA ASN A 251 -2.36 4.44 -18.33
C ASN A 251 -1.49 4.28 -19.58
N LYS A 252 -1.26 5.37 -20.33
CA LYS A 252 -0.33 5.36 -21.47
C LYS A 252 1.12 5.10 -21.06
N LYS A 253 1.57 5.67 -19.92
CA LYS A 253 2.92 5.49 -19.37
C LYS A 253 3.19 4.04 -18.94
N LEU A 254 2.17 3.35 -18.40
CA LEU A 254 2.25 1.94 -18.03
C LEU A 254 2.52 1.03 -19.25
N GLY A 255 1.92 1.36 -20.40
CA GLY A 255 2.03 0.60 -21.64
C GLY A 255 1.09 -0.62 -21.69
N THR A 256 1.23 -1.45 -22.71
CA THR A 256 0.41 -2.66 -22.87
C THR A 256 0.92 -3.80 -21.99
N PHE A 257 0.05 -4.30 -21.11
CA PHE A 257 0.30 -5.51 -20.35
C PHE A 257 -0.08 -6.74 -21.17
N PRO A 258 0.72 -7.83 -21.14
CA PRO A 258 0.25 -9.12 -21.63
C PRO A 258 -1.02 -9.52 -20.86
N PRO A 259 -2.01 -10.18 -21.49
CA PRO A 259 -3.26 -10.53 -20.83
C PRO A 259 -2.94 -11.38 -19.60
N ALA A 260 -3.32 -10.85 -18.43
CA ALA A 260 -3.14 -11.55 -17.17
C ALA A 260 -4.00 -12.82 -17.14
N ILE A 261 -3.47 -13.87 -16.50
CA ILE A 261 -4.21 -15.11 -16.22
C ILE A 261 -5.35 -14.75 -15.25
N SER A 262 -6.52 -14.45 -15.79
CA SER A 262 -7.75 -14.35 -15.03
C SER A 262 -8.26 -15.76 -14.76
N ILE A 263 -8.19 -16.20 -13.50
CA ILE A 263 -8.93 -17.40 -13.08
C ILE A 263 -10.40 -16.98 -13.01
N ARG A 264 -11.12 -17.15 -14.12
CA ARG A 264 -12.58 -17.15 -14.06
C ARG A 264 -13.00 -18.40 -13.30
N GLU A 265 -13.81 -18.23 -12.26
CA GLU A 265 -14.58 -19.35 -11.72
C GLU A 265 -15.54 -19.80 -12.83
N THR A 266 -15.10 -20.81 -13.58
CA THR A 266 -15.96 -21.48 -14.54
C THR A 266 -16.89 -22.36 -13.71
N PRO A 267 -18.22 -22.19 -13.76
CA PRO A 267 -19.12 -23.14 -13.15
C PRO A 267 -18.84 -24.50 -13.79
N LEU A 268 -18.40 -25.47 -13.00
CA LEU A 268 -18.26 -26.84 -13.49
C LEU A 268 -19.65 -27.30 -13.97
N PRO A 269 -19.82 -27.75 -15.22
CA PRO A 269 -21.06 -28.39 -15.61
C PRO A 269 -21.26 -29.62 -14.72
N ALA A 270 -22.48 -29.78 -14.19
CA ALA A 270 -22.85 -30.96 -13.42
C ALA A 270 -22.70 -32.20 -14.31
N CYS A 271 -21.55 -32.87 -14.22
CA CYS A 271 -21.29 -34.07 -14.99
C CYS A 271 -22.10 -35.21 -14.38
N ALA A 272 -23.13 -35.63 -15.11
CA ALA A 272 -23.84 -36.86 -14.87
C ALA A 272 -22.85 -38.04 -14.80
N ARG A 273 -23.11 -38.93 -13.83
CA ARG A 273 -22.39 -40.19 -13.61
C ARG A 273 -22.45 -41.08 -14.87
N SER A 274 -21.29 -41.38 -15.47
CA SER A 274 -20.93 -42.72 -15.99
C SER A 274 -19.67 -42.64 -16.88
N GLY A 275 -18.57 -43.22 -16.44
CA GLY A 275 -17.36 -43.45 -17.25
C GLY A 275 -16.19 -43.94 -16.37
N PRO A 276 -15.40 -44.94 -16.79
CA PRO A 276 -14.52 -45.68 -15.89
C PRO A 276 -13.29 -44.85 -15.49
N SER A 277 -12.94 -44.95 -14.21
CA SER A 277 -11.82 -44.28 -13.56
C SER A 277 -10.49 -44.88 -14.04
N SER A 278 -9.64 -44.05 -14.66
CA SER A 278 -8.24 -44.37 -14.93
C SER A 278 -7.37 -43.61 -13.93
N ALA A 279 -7.22 -44.15 -12.71
CA ALA A 279 -6.18 -43.76 -11.77
C ALA A 279 -5.31 -44.99 -11.48
N PRO A 280 -3.98 -44.87 -11.43
CA PRO A 280 -3.11 -45.97 -11.08
C PRO A 280 -3.22 -46.26 -9.58
N SER A 281 -3.54 -47.50 -9.23
CA SER A 281 -3.62 -47.97 -7.85
C SER A 281 -2.24 -48.03 -7.20
N THR A 282 -2.09 -47.45 -6.01
CA THR A 282 -0.94 -47.66 -5.13
C THR A 282 -0.99 -49.10 -4.58
N PRO A 283 0.07 -49.93 -4.71
CA PRO A 283 0.05 -51.25 -4.09
C PRO A 283 0.32 -51.14 -2.59
N LEU A 284 -0.62 -51.64 -1.79
CA LEU A 284 -0.43 -51.93 -0.37
C LEU A 284 0.34 -53.25 -0.28
N SER A 285 1.64 -53.21 -0.03
CA SER A 285 2.42 -54.40 0.35
C SER A 285 3.50 -54.02 1.34
N THR A 286 3.29 -54.46 2.58
CA THR A 286 4.27 -54.50 3.67
C THR A 286 5.10 -55.77 3.54
N GLU A 287 6.14 -55.74 2.72
CA GLU A 287 7.28 -56.67 2.81
C GLU A 287 8.48 -56.07 2.08
N ALA A 288 9.65 -56.09 2.72
CA ALA A 288 10.89 -55.51 2.19
C ALA A 288 11.58 -56.53 1.26
N PRO A 289 11.99 -56.14 0.04
CA PRO A 289 12.80 -57.02 -0.79
C PRO A 289 14.24 -57.04 -0.27
N ASP A 290 14.72 -58.25 0.02
CA ASP A 290 16.12 -58.56 0.26
C ASP A 290 16.97 -58.35 -1.02
N VAL A 291 18.26 -58.13 -0.81
CA VAL A 291 19.38 -58.05 -1.78
C VAL A 291 19.41 -56.87 -2.77
N LEU A 292 20.05 -55.77 -2.34
CA LEU A 292 21.09 -55.08 -3.11
C LEU A 292 22.19 -54.57 -2.16
N SER A 293 23.43 -55.01 -2.39
CA SER A 293 24.62 -54.70 -1.59
C SER A 293 25.03 -53.23 -1.72
N VAL A 294 25.30 -52.60 -0.57
CA VAL A 294 25.73 -51.21 -0.41
C VAL A 294 27.16 -50.99 -0.94
N PRO A 295 27.41 -50.05 -1.86
CA PRO A 295 28.75 -49.53 -2.09
C PRO A 295 29.14 -48.56 -0.96
N LYS A 296 30.24 -48.88 -0.28
CA LYS A 296 30.90 -48.01 0.70
C LYS A 296 31.44 -46.72 0.06
N ASP A 297 31.37 -45.66 0.85
CA ASP A 297 32.10 -44.38 0.77
C ASP A 297 31.77 -43.40 -0.35
N ARG A 298 30.84 -42.47 -0.03
CA ARG A 298 30.82 -41.10 -0.56
C ARG A 298 30.67 -40.09 0.58
N PRO A 299 31.54 -39.08 0.71
CA PRO A 299 31.47 -38.10 1.79
C PRO A 299 30.17 -37.27 1.72
N ARG A 300 29.50 -37.17 2.88
CA ARG A 300 28.23 -36.48 3.10
C ARG A 300 28.40 -34.97 2.88
N LYS A 301 27.86 -34.43 1.79
CA LYS A 301 27.71 -32.96 1.62
C LYS A 301 26.60 -32.49 2.58
N LYS A 302 26.95 -31.59 3.50
CA LYS A 302 25.99 -30.87 4.35
C LYS A 302 25.13 -29.98 3.44
N SER A 303 23.85 -30.29 3.32
CA SER A 303 22.86 -29.44 2.67
C SER A 303 22.07 -28.66 3.73
N ALA A 304 22.65 -27.54 4.17
CA ALA A 304 21.95 -26.39 4.73
C ALA A 304 22.95 -25.22 4.80
N PRO A 305 22.64 -24.03 4.26
CA PRO A 305 23.41 -22.84 4.56
C PRO A 305 23.13 -22.41 6.01
N GLU A 306 24.20 -22.27 6.81
CA GLU A 306 24.16 -21.67 8.16
C GLU A 306 23.86 -20.17 8.03
N THR A 307 22.58 -19.82 7.88
CA THR A 307 22.12 -18.42 7.95
C THR A 307 20.80 -18.26 8.71
N LEU A 308 20.42 -19.27 9.49
CA LEU A 308 19.25 -19.26 10.39
C LEU A 308 19.67 -19.60 11.82
N THR A 309 20.48 -18.72 12.41
CA THR A 309 20.72 -18.73 13.86
C THR A 309 20.78 -17.29 14.32
N LEU A 310 19.88 -16.92 15.22
CA LEU A 310 19.83 -15.60 15.85
C LEU A 310 21.08 -15.41 16.72
N PRO A 311 21.69 -14.21 16.76
CA PRO A 311 22.76 -13.94 17.71
C PRO A 311 22.21 -13.90 19.15
N ASP A 312 22.91 -14.61 20.03
CA ASP A 312 22.71 -14.67 21.48
C ASP A 312 23.00 -13.30 22.12
N PRO A 313 22.08 -12.71 22.92
CA PRO A 313 22.23 -11.35 23.46
C PRO A 313 23.32 -11.18 24.53
N ALA A 314 24.15 -12.19 24.83
CA ALA A 314 25.11 -12.16 25.94
C ALA A 314 26.61 -11.98 25.57
N ARG A 315 26.99 -11.57 24.35
CA ARG A 315 28.41 -11.32 24.01
C ARG A 315 28.72 -9.85 23.70
N ARG A 316 29.33 -9.18 24.69
CA ARG A 316 30.11 -7.95 24.51
C ARG A 316 31.49 -8.26 23.90
N ASP A 317 32.00 -7.25 23.19
CA ASP A 317 33.40 -6.99 22.79
C ASP A 317 33.91 -7.44 21.40
N SER A 318 33.87 -6.46 20.50
CA SER A 318 35.03 -5.85 19.81
C SER A 318 35.68 -6.52 18.58
N VAL A 319 35.98 -5.62 17.62
CA VAL A 319 36.90 -5.71 16.47
C VAL A 319 36.33 -6.36 15.20
N PHE A 320 35.84 -5.54 14.27
CA PHE A 320 36.24 -5.58 12.85
C PHE A 320 35.94 -4.24 12.16
N ARG A 321 36.97 -3.66 11.54
CA ARG A 321 36.95 -2.40 10.76
C ARG A 321 36.84 -2.69 9.25
N LEU A 322 36.06 -1.83 8.57
CA LEU A 322 36.22 -1.26 7.21
C LEU A 322 35.90 -2.15 5.97
N PRO A 323 35.48 -1.57 4.81
CA PRO A 323 35.93 -0.27 4.28
C PRO A 323 34.88 0.73 3.74
N ASN A 324 35.27 2.01 3.88
CA ASN A 324 34.79 3.19 3.17
C ASN A 324 34.98 3.06 1.64
N LEU A 325 33.88 3.26 0.90
CA LEU A 325 33.80 3.65 -0.51
C LEU A 325 32.61 4.63 -0.51
N PHE A 326 32.74 5.95 -0.48
CA PHE A 326 33.35 6.82 -1.49
C PHE A 326 33.82 8.13 -0.84
N SER A 327 35.00 8.59 -1.28
CA SER A 327 35.61 9.88 -0.97
C SER A 327 34.98 11.01 -1.79
N TRP A 328 34.53 12.06 -1.12
CA TRP A 328 34.29 13.37 -1.72
C TRP A 328 35.63 14.09 -1.97
N GLY A 329 35.75 14.75 -3.12
CA GLY A 329 36.78 15.73 -3.47
C GLY A 329 36.14 17.10 -3.75
N PRO A 330 36.91 18.20 -3.67
CA PRO A 330 36.48 19.43 -2.97
C PRO A 330 35.81 20.50 -3.84
N SER A 331 35.06 21.36 -3.14
CA SER A 331 34.35 22.56 -3.59
C SER A 331 35.24 23.66 -4.21
N PRO A 332 34.71 24.51 -5.12
CA PRO A 332 35.42 25.66 -5.69
C PRO A 332 35.40 26.90 -4.76
N PRO A 333 36.27 27.91 -5.00
CA PRO A 333 36.38 29.08 -4.13
C PRO A 333 35.31 30.15 -4.44
N GLN A 334 34.89 30.88 -3.40
CA GLN A 334 34.06 32.08 -3.49
C GLN A 334 34.79 33.23 -4.23
N PRO A 335 34.06 34.12 -4.90
CA PRO A 335 34.54 35.46 -5.23
C PRO A 335 34.02 36.54 -4.27
N GLU A 336 34.86 37.57 -4.07
CA GLU A 336 34.48 38.93 -3.64
C GLU A 336 33.62 39.64 -4.70
#